data_AF-A0A3M2F7N8-F1
#
_entry.id   AF-A0A3M2F7N8-F1
#
_cell.length_a   1.000
_cell.length_b   1.000
_cell.length_c   1.000
_cell.angle_alpha   90.00
_cell.angle_beta   90.00
_cell.angle_gamma   90.00
#
_symmetry.space_group_name_H-M   'P 1'
#
loop_
_entity.id
_entity.type
_entity.pdbx_description
1 polymer ?
#
loop_
_entity_poly.entity_id
_entity_poly.type
_entity_poly.pdbx_seq_one_letter_code
_entity_poly.pdbx_strand_id
1 'polypeptide(L)'
;VLLATVKGDVHDIGKNIVGVVLQCNNYEVIDLGVMVPAQTILDEARRHAVDVIGLSGLITPSLDEMVHVAREMQRQGFTTPLLIGGATTSKLHTAVRVAPNYDGPVVHVLDASRSVPVVGQLLSDDQRDRFVEEVRAEYEAIRARYARRDRATSYLSIEDARANRFTCDWPAVPITPPNKPGLTVLPGVPIETLRPYIDWSPFFIAWELSGKFPRIFDDPTVGAEARRLYDDANRLLDRLAVRRDLTCNGVFGLFPANSVGDDIEIYTDERREEVRMVLHTLRQQARKTPGRPNRALADFVAPRDTGIADYIGAFAVTAGLGLDDLVQRFRAEGDDYQAILVQALADRLVEAFAEYLHEQVRTTYWGYAPDERLTNEDLIAEKYRGIRPAPGYPACPDHTEKWLLWELLGVERHTGIRLTEHLAMYPAASVCGLYFAHPEAAYFNVGQIERDQVEDYARRKGMSVAEVERWLAPRLAYEPEAGAVAA
;
A
#
# COMPACT_ATOMS: atom_id res chain seq x y z
N VAL A 1 -27.25 -3.00 5.80
CA VAL A 1 -25.84 -2.55 5.98
C VAL A 1 -25.33 -2.00 4.67
N LEU A 2 -24.80 -0.78 4.64
CA LEU A 2 -24.15 -0.20 3.46
C LEU A 2 -22.64 -0.36 3.56
N LEU A 3 -22.00 -0.85 2.49
CA LEU A 3 -20.55 -0.97 2.40
C LEU A 3 -20.02 -0.16 1.21
N ALA A 4 -18.90 0.52 1.40
CA ALA A 4 -18.23 1.26 0.34
C ALA A 4 -16.70 1.25 0.53
N THR A 5 -15.96 1.08 -0.57
CA THR A 5 -14.54 1.47 -0.58
C THR A 5 -14.48 2.97 -0.86
N VAL A 6 -13.79 3.69 0.03
CA VAL A 6 -13.78 5.16 0.06
C VAL A 6 -13.21 5.78 -1.21
N LYS A 7 -13.52 7.06 -1.42
CA LYS A 7 -13.09 7.87 -2.56
C LYS A 7 -11.61 7.66 -2.90
N GLY A 8 -11.31 7.50 -4.18
CA GLY A 8 -9.96 7.34 -4.73
C GLY A 8 -9.25 6.02 -4.39
N ASP A 9 -9.84 5.12 -3.60
CA ASP A 9 -9.33 3.75 -3.38
C ASP A 9 -10.09 2.74 -4.24
N VAL A 10 -9.39 1.71 -4.72
CA VAL A 10 -9.87 0.76 -5.73
C VAL A 10 -9.94 -0.69 -5.22
N HIS A 11 -9.42 -0.97 -4.03
CA HIS A 11 -9.32 -2.36 -3.54
C HIS A 11 -10.56 -2.75 -2.74
N ASP A 12 -11.15 -3.90 -3.07
CA ASP A 12 -12.43 -4.32 -2.51
C ASP A 12 -12.49 -5.80 -2.07
N ILE A 13 -11.44 -6.61 -2.23
CA ILE A 13 -11.45 -8.04 -1.86
C ILE A 13 -11.97 -8.25 -0.43
N GLY A 14 -11.38 -7.57 0.55
CA GLY A 14 -11.81 -7.68 1.95
C GLY A 14 -13.24 -7.18 2.18
N LYS A 15 -13.66 -6.11 1.51
CA LYS A 15 -15.04 -5.58 1.56
C LYS A 15 -16.03 -6.62 1.03
N ASN A 16 -15.70 -7.28 -0.08
CA ASN A 16 -16.55 -8.27 -0.71
C ASN A 16 -16.75 -9.49 0.21
N ILE A 17 -15.68 -9.94 0.88
CA ILE A 17 -15.76 -11.02 1.87
C ILE A 17 -16.66 -10.60 3.05
N VAL A 18 -16.49 -9.39 3.59
CA VAL A 18 -17.38 -8.85 4.64
C VAL A 18 -18.85 -8.83 4.17
N GLY A 19 -19.10 -8.39 2.94
CA GLY A 19 -20.44 -8.36 2.35
C GLY A 19 -21.08 -9.74 2.31
N VAL A 20 -20.38 -10.74 1.77
CA VAL A 20 -20.87 -12.13 1.70
C VAL A 20 -21.13 -12.70 3.10
N VAL A 21 -20.19 -12.50 4.04
CA VAL A 21 -20.33 -12.99 5.42
C VAL A 21 -21.54 -12.38 6.13
N LEU A 22 -21.82 -11.09 5.92
CA LEU A 22 -23.02 -10.43 6.46
C LEU A 22 -24.30 -10.96 5.80
N GLN A 23 -24.31 -11.17 4.48
CA GLN A 23 -25.46 -11.75 3.78
C GLN A 23 -25.76 -13.18 4.27
N CYS A 24 -24.73 -14.00 4.53
CA CYS A 24 -24.89 -15.32 5.14
C CYS A 24 -25.54 -15.28 6.54
N ASN A 25 -25.49 -14.12 7.23
CA ASN A 25 -26.13 -13.89 8.52
C ASN A 25 -27.44 -13.10 8.41
N ASN A 26 -28.07 -13.16 7.23
CA ASN A 26 -29.39 -12.60 6.95
C ASN A 26 -29.47 -11.07 7.03
N TYR A 27 -28.33 -10.39 6.84
CA TYR A 27 -28.30 -8.94 6.64
C TYR A 27 -28.48 -8.59 5.16
N GLU A 28 -29.29 -7.59 4.87
CA GLU A 28 -29.28 -6.94 3.56
C GLU A 28 -28.01 -6.10 3.43
N VAL A 29 -27.22 -6.34 2.38
CA VAL A 29 -25.97 -5.62 2.11
C VAL A 29 -26.12 -4.83 0.82
N ILE A 30 -25.86 -3.53 0.91
CA ILE A 30 -25.82 -2.60 -0.21
C ILE A 30 -24.36 -2.22 -0.42
N ASP A 31 -23.74 -2.78 -1.46
CA ASP A 31 -22.36 -2.50 -1.82
C ASP A 31 -22.30 -1.42 -2.91
N LEU A 32 -21.76 -0.24 -2.57
CA LEU A 32 -21.62 0.87 -3.50
C LEU A 32 -20.39 0.74 -4.41
N GLY A 33 -19.56 -0.29 -4.22
CA GLY A 33 -18.35 -0.52 -5.00
C GLY A 33 -17.15 0.27 -4.47
N VAL A 34 -16.35 0.81 -5.40
CA VAL A 34 -15.06 1.44 -5.12
C VAL A 34 -15.00 2.89 -5.58
N MET A 35 -14.04 3.65 -5.04
CA MET A 35 -13.87 5.07 -5.29
C MET A 35 -15.14 5.89 -5.00
N VAL A 36 -15.92 5.52 -3.97
CA VAL A 36 -17.23 6.11 -3.72
C VAL A 36 -17.09 7.43 -2.94
N PRO A 37 -17.59 8.57 -3.45
CA PRO A 37 -17.56 9.84 -2.74
C PRO A 37 -18.37 9.82 -1.44
N ALA A 38 -17.92 10.55 -0.42
CA ALA A 38 -18.61 10.68 0.86
C ALA A 38 -20.09 11.08 0.69
N GLN A 39 -20.38 12.06 -0.18
CA GLN A 39 -21.75 12.49 -0.44
C GLN A 39 -22.64 11.36 -0.97
N THR A 40 -22.13 10.55 -1.91
CA THR A 40 -22.86 9.39 -2.46
C THR A 40 -23.12 8.34 -1.38
N ILE A 41 -22.14 8.06 -0.52
CA ILE A 41 -22.30 7.13 0.61
C ILE A 41 -23.45 7.58 1.51
N LEU A 42 -23.49 8.86 1.86
CA LEU A 42 -24.50 9.40 2.78
C LEU A 42 -25.88 9.53 2.14
N ASP A 43 -25.96 9.90 0.86
CA ASP A 43 -27.22 9.98 0.13
C ASP A 43 -27.86 8.60 -0.02
N GLU A 44 -27.08 7.59 -0.42
CA GLU A 44 -27.56 6.21 -0.51
C GLU A 44 -27.88 5.62 0.86
N ALA A 45 -27.10 5.93 1.90
CA ALA A 45 -27.41 5.52 3.27
C ALA A 45 -28.79 6.04 3.74
N ARG A 46 -29.14 7.29 3.42
CA ARG A 46 -30.46 7.85 3.71
C ARG A 46 -31.55 7.26 2.85
N ARG A 47 -31.32 7.17 1.54
CA ARG A 47 -32.28 6.65 0.57
C ARG A 47 -32.73 5.24 0.93
N HIS A 48 -31.78 4.41 1.37
CA HIS A 48 -32.02 3.03 1.77
C HIS A 48 -32.29 2.86 3.28
N ALA A 49 -32.31 3.95 4.05
CA ALA A 49 -32.52 3.95 5.50
C ALA A 49 -31.66 2.92 6.24
N VAL A 50 -30.36 2.89 5.94
CA VAL A 50 -29.48 1.82 6.39
C VAL A 50 -29.13 1.91 7.88
N ASP A 51 -29.03 0.76 8.54
CA ASP A 51 -28.77 0.70 9.98
C ASP A 51 -27.29 0.78 10.34
N VAL A 52 -26.38 0.54 9.39
CA VAL A 52 -24.92 0.58 9.59
C VAL A 52 -24.25 1.01 8.28
N ILE A 53 -23.25 1.89 8.37
CA ILE A 53 -22.36 2.27 7.26
C ILE A 53 -20.97 1.68 7.53
N GLY A 54 -20.41 0.93 6.58
CA GLY A 54 -19.05 0.39 6.64
C GLY A 54 -18.16 0.96 5.55
N LEU A 55 -16.98 1.43 5.95
CA LEU A 55 -15.96 1.99 5.05
C LEU A 55 -14.75 1.07 4.95
N SER A 56 -14.26 0.86 3.73
CA SER A 56 -13.06 0.10 3.41
C SER A 56 -11.98 1.00 2.79
N GLY A 57 -10.71 0.76 3.16
CA GLY A 57 -9.55 1.43 2.56
C GLY A 57 -8.27 0.60 2.68
N LEU A 58 -7.45 0.61 1.62
CA LEU A 58 -6.16 -0.06 1.51
C LEU A 58 -4.97 0.90 1.58
N ILE A 59 -5.08 2.12 1.03
CA ILE A 59 -3.95 3.06 0.98
C ILE A 59 -4.02 4.12 2.08
N THR A 60 -2.91 4.80 2.35
CA THR A 60 -2.85 5.79 3.44
C THR A 60 -3.73 7.03 3.21
N PRO A 61 -3.89 7.56 1.98
CA PRO A 61 -4.87 8.63 1.71
C PRO A 61 -6.32 8.26 2.05
N SER A 62 -6.68 6.98 1.99
CA SER A 62 -8.02 6.48 2.34
C SER A 62 -8.39 6.73 3.81
N LEU A 63 -7.38 6.88 4.67
CA LEU A 63 -7.59 7.19 6.09
C LEU A 63 -8.19 8.58 6.30
N ASP A 64 -7.76 9.57 5.51
CA ASP A 64 -8.30 10.93 5.59
C ASP A 64 -9.72 11.00 5.03
N GLU A 65 -10.03 10.22 3.99
CA GLU A 65 -11.40 10.08 3.48
C GLU A 65 -12.35 9.50 4.55
N MET A 66 -11.90 8.53 5.35
CA MET A 66 -12.71 8.01 6.46
C MET A 66 -12.96 9.06 7.55
N VAL A 67 -11.97 9.92 7.84
CA VAL A 67 -12.15 11.06 8.74
C VAL A 67 -13.13 12.07 8.15
N HIS A 68 -13.04 12.35 6.84
CA HIS A 68 -13.94 13.24 6.13
C HIS A 68 -15.39 12.73 6.18
N VAL A 69 -15.63 11.43 5.91
CA VAL A 69 -16.95 10.82 6.03
C VAL A 69 -17.50 10.96 7.45
N ALA A 70 -16.70 10.70 8.48
CA ALA A 70 -17.14 10.86 9.87
C ALA A 70 -17.56 12.32 10.20
N ARG A 71 -16.76 13.31 9.77
CA ARG A 71 -17.09 14.74 9.91
C ARG A 71 -18.39 15.09 9.19
N GLU A 72 -18.57 14.54 8.00
CA GLU A 72 -19.74 14.81 7.17
C GLU A 72 -21.00 14.15 7.75
N MET A 73 -20.88 12.92 8.28
CA MET A 73 -21.93 12.27 9.05
C MET A 73 -22.37 13.13 10.24
N GLN A 74 -21.42 13.68 11.00
CA GLN A 74 -21.71 14.61 12.10
C GLN A 74 -22.41 15.88 11.61
N ARG A 75 -21.86 16.54 10.58
CA ARG A 75 -22.40 17.78 10.01
C ARG A 75 -23.84 17.59 9.52
N GLN A 76 -24.14 16.41 9.01
CA GLN A 76 -25.43 16.03 8.43
C GLN A 76 -26.39 15.36 9.42
N GLY A 77 -26.02 15.25 10.70
CA GLY A 77 -26.87 14.76 11.77
C GLY A 77 -27.17 13.26 11.72
N PHE A 78 -26.26 12.45 11.17
CA PHE A 78 -26.38 10.99 11.24
C PHE A 78 -26.27 10.51 12.69
N THR A 79 -26.95 9.41 12.99
CA THR A 79 -26.82 8.67 14.26
C THR A 79 -26.44 7.20 14.02
N THR A 80 -26.45 6.77 12.77
CA THR A 80 -26.09 5.44 12.28
C THR A 80 -24.64 5.08 12.69
N PRO A 81 -24.38 3.88 13.22
CA PRO A 81 -23.03 3.38 13.46
C PRO A 81 -22.15 3.40 12.20
N LEU A 82 -20.89 3.77 12.39
CA LEU A 82 -19.84 3.80 11.39
C LEU A 82 -18.80 2.70 11.67
N LEU A 83 -18.67 1.74 10.76
CA LEU A 83 -17.63 0.72 10.79
C LEU A 83 -16.44 1.13 9.93
N ILE A 84 -15.24 0.96 10.47
CA ILE A 84 -13.97 1.27 9.79
C ILE A 84 -13.18 -0.02 9.63
N GLY A 85 -12.80 -0.37 8.41
CA GLY A 85 -12.02 -1.56 8.09
C GLY A 85 -11.12 -1.37 6.86
N GLY A 86 -10.32 -2.40 6.57
CA GLY A 86 -9.34 -2.40 5.47
C GLY A 86 -7.87 -2.29 5.96
N ALA A 87 -6.91 -2.58 5.08
CA ALA A 87 -5.53 -2.90 5.46
C ALA A 87 -4.77 -1.76 6.16
N THR A 88 -5.03 -0.49 5.79
CA THR A 88 -4.38 0.67 6.43
C THR A 88 -5.06 1.10 7.72
N THR A 89 -6.27 0.60 7.97
CA THR A 89 -7.01 0.95 9.19
C THR A 89 -6.47 0.22 10.40
N SER A 90 -6.58 0.87 11.57
CA SER A 90 -6.21 0.25 12.83
C SER A 90 -7.06 0.83 13.95
N LYS A 91 -7.21 0.05 15.02
CA LYS A 91 -7.89 0.53 16.23
C LYS A 91 -7.28 1.83 16.76
N LEU A 92 -5.96 1.97 16.68
CA LEU A 92 -5.26 3.20 17.07
C LEU A 92 -5.66 4.38 16.19
N HIS A 93 -5.61 4.24 14.87
CA HIS A 93 -6.01 5.30 13.94
C HIS A 93 -7.47 5.70 14.15
N THR A 94 -8.38 4.72 14.20
CA THR A 94 -9.81 4.97 14.40
C THR A 94 -10.08 5.71 15.70
N ALA A 95 -9.45 5.31 16.81
CA ALA A 95 -9.63 5.94 18.11
C ALA A 95 -9.10 7.38 18.18
N VAL A 96 -7.99 7.68 17.49
CA VAL A 96 -7.29 8.97 17.57
C VAL A 96 -7.78 9.96 16.50
N ARG A 97 -8.12 9.48 15.29
CA ARG A 97 -8.33 10.34 14.12
C ARG A 97 -9.75 10.31 13.58
N VAL A 98 -10.47 9.20 13.67
CA VAL A 98 -11.82 9.07 13.09
C VAL A 98 -12.89 9.38 14.15
N ALA A 99 -12.92 8.57 15.22
CA ALA A 99 -13.94 8.63 16.27
C ALA A 99 -14.17 10.02 16.89
N PRO A 100 -13.17 10.89 17.09
CA PRO A 100 -13.41 12.24 17.62
C PRO A 100 -14.25 13.16 16.74
N ASN A 101 -14.51 12.80 15.47
CA ASN A 101 -15.22 13.64 14.51
C ASN A 101 -16.71 13.26 14.34
N TYR A 102 -17.20 12.27 15.08
CA TYR A 102 -18.57 11.80 14.98
C TYR A 102 -19.09 11.34 16.35
N ASP A 103 -20.23 11.89 16.78
CA ASP A 103 -20.82 11.59 18.10
C ASP A 103 -21.46 10.20 18.13
N GLY A 104 -21.86 9.67 16.98
CA GLY A 104 -22.40 8.32 16.85
C GLY A 104 -21.34 7.22 17.07
N PRO A 105 -21.74 5.94 17.12
CA PRO A 105 -20.80 4.84 17.30
C PRO A 105 -19.80 4.75 16.14
N VAL A 106 -18.49 4.73 16.44
CA VAL A 106 -17.43 4.46 15.48
C VAL A 106 -16.66 3.23 15.94
N VAL A 107 -16.60 2.19 15.12
CA VAL A 107 -15.99 0.90 15.49
C VAL A 107 -15.03 0.43 14.41
N HIS A 108 -13.77 0.21 14.80
CA HIS A 108 -12.80 -0.52 13.99
C HIS A 108 -13.10 -2.02 14.01
N VAL A 109 -13.23 -2.61 12.83
CA VAL A 109 -13.45 -4.05 12.65
C VAL A 109 -12.23 -4.64 11.96
N LEU A 110 -11.65 -5.68 12.58
CA LEU A 110 -10.37 -6.24 12.15
C LEU A 110 -10.47 -7.06 10.87
N ASP A 111 -11.47 -7.93 10.78
CA ASP A 111 -11.65 -8.92 9.71
C ASP A 111 -13.14 -9.26 9.52
N ALA A 112 -13.46 -10.07 8.50
CA ALA A 112 -14.86 -10.37 8.18
C ALA A 112 -15.53 -11.22 9.26
N SER A 113 -14.81 -12.14 9.89
CA SER A 113 -15.30 -12.94 11.02
C SER A 113 -15.81 -12.09 12.20
N ARG A 114 -15.21 -10.91 12.41
CA ARG A 114 -15.62 -9.96 13.45
C ARG A 114 -16.75 -9.02 13.04
N SER A 115 -17.06 -8.91 11.75
CA SER A 115 -18.11 -7.99 11.27
C SER A 115 -19.50 -8.36 11.79
N VAL A 116 -19.86 -9.66 11.77
CA VAL A 116 -21.18 -10.15 12.17
C VAL A 116 -21.46 -9.93 13.66
N PRO A 117 -20.58 -10.33 14.60
CA PRO A 117 -20.80 -10.03 16.02
C PRO A 117 -20.93 -8.53 16.30
N VAL A 118 -20.10 -7.70 15.66
CA VAL A 118 -20.13 -6.23 15.86
C VAL A 118 -21.45 -5.65 15.38
N VAL A 119 -21.89 -5.99 14.16
CA VAL A 119 -23.17 -5.53 13.63
C VAL A 119 -24.33 -6.02 14.51
N GLY A 120 -24.31 -7.28 14.93
CA GLY A 120 -25.34 -7.83 15.82
C GLY A 120 -25.43 -7.11 17.17
N GLN A 121 -24.29 -6.74 17.77
CA GLN A 121 -24.26 -5.95 19.01
C GLN A 121 -24.76 -4.52 18.81
N LEU A 122 -24.41 -3.89 17.69
CA LEU A 122 -24.84 -2.51 17.37
C LEU A 122 -26.33 -2.40 17.08
N LEU A 123 -26.96 -3.47 16.60
CA LEU A 123 -28.39 -3.52 16.26
C LEU A 123 -29.25 -4.16 17.37
N SER A 124 -28.65 -4.61 18.46
CA SER A 124 -29.37 -5.22 19.58
C SER A 124 -29.84 -4.17 20.59
N ASP A 125 -31.14 -4.14 20.87
CA ASP A 125 -31.73 -3.21 21.86
C ASP A 125 -31.09 -3.34 23.25
N ASP A 126 -30.75 -4.56 23.68
CA ASP A 126 -30.21 -4.83 25.02
C ASP A 126 -28.67 -4.67 25.12
N GLN A 127 -27.95 -4.79 24.00
CA GLN A 127 -26.48 -4.82 24.01
C GLN A 127 -25.83 -3.55 23.46
N ARG A 128 -26.54 -2.80 22.61
CA ARG A 128 -26.00 -1.65 21.89
C ARG A 128 -25.35 -0.64 22.82
N ASP A 129 -26.08 -0.15 23.82
CA ASP A 129 -25.60 0.95 24.65
C ASP A 129 -24.36 0.54 25.46
N ARG A 130 -24.39 -0.67 26.06
CA ARG A 130 -23.22 -1.23 26.75
C ARG A 130 -22.02 -1.38 25.82
N PHE A 131 -22.22 -1.94 24.62
CA PHE A 131 -21.14 -2.14 23.65
C PHE A 131 -20.52 -0.80 23.21
N VAL A 132 -21.35 0.20 22.94
CA VAL A 132 -20.88 1.55 22.55
C VAL A 132 -20.08 2.20 23.68
N GLU A 133 -20.52 2.07 24.94
CA GLU A 133 -19.77 2.57 26.10
C GLU A 133 -18.41 1.88 26.26
N GLU A 134 -18.36 0.55 26.10
CA GLU A 134 -17.13 -0.23 26.16
C GLU A 134 -16.12 0.22 25.09
N VAL A 135 -16.57 0.38 23.83
CA VAL A 135 -15.72 0.86 22.73
C VAL A 135 -15.23 2.28 22.98
N ARG A 136 -16.10 3.18 23.46
CA ARG A 136 -15.72 4.57 23.78
C ARG A 136 -14.64 4.61 24.88
N ALA A 137 -14.80 3.84 25.94
CA ALA A 137 -13.83 3.73 27.03
C ALA A 137 -12.49 3.16 26.54
N GLU A 138 -12.53 2.13 25.69
CA GLU A 138 -11.31 1.57 25.07
C GLU A 138 -10.58 2.65 24.25
N TYR A 139 -11.31 3.41 23.42
CA TYR A 139 -10.70 4.41 22.54
C TYR A 139 -10.14 5.60 23.33
N GLU A 140 -10.76 5.98 24.44
CA GLU A 140 -10.22 6.99 25.35
C GLU A 140 -8.90 6.54 25.99
N ALA A 141 -8.83 5.28 26.45
CA ALA A 141 -7.59 4.72 26.98
C ALA A 141 -6.47 4.67 25.92
N ILE A 142 -6.81 4.32 24.68
CA ILE A 142 -5.88 4.33 23.54
C ILE A 142 -5.36 5.76 23.28
N ARG A 143 -6.24 6.76 23.21
CA ARG A 143 -5.85 8.17 23.02
C ARG A 143 -4.93 8.66 24.13
N ALA A 144 -5.26 8.35 25.39
CA ALA A 144 -4.42 8.73 26.53
C ALA A 144 -3.02 8.09 26.48
N ARG A 145 -2.92 6.82 26.06
CA ARG A 145 -1.63 6.13 25.89
C ARG A 145 -0.83 6.71 24.72
N TYR A 146 -1.49 7.01 23.60
CA TYR A 146 -0.87 7.61 22.42
C TYR A 146 -0.24 8.97 22.77
N ALA A 147 -1.00 9.87 23.40
CA ALA A 147 -0.53 11.19 23.81
C ALA A 147 0.68 11.14 24.76
N ARG A 148 0.77 10.12 25.63
CA ARG A 148 1.94 9.91 26.50
C ARG A 148 3.18 9.45 25.73
N ARG A 149 3.01 8.54 24.77
CA ARG A 149 4.13 8.00 23.96
C ARG A 149 4.72 9.07 23.05
N ASP A 150 3.84 9.85 22.43
CA ASP A 150 4.23 10.94 21.53
C ASP A 150 5.12 11.96 22.26
N ARG A 151 4.69 12.40 23.45
CA ARG A 151 5.48 13.28 24.35
C ARG A 151 6.82 12.70 24.81
N ALA A 152 6.97 11.38 24.83
CA ALA A 152 8.20 10.71 25.27
C ALA A 152 9.23 10.52 24.14
N THR A 153 8.82 10.68 22.87
CA THR A 153 9.70 10.48 21.72
C THR A 153 10.45 11.77 21.45
N SER A 154 11.79 11.71 21.49
CA SER A 154 12.64 12.83 21.11
C SER A 154 12.94 12.77 19.62
N TYR A 155 12.56 13.82 18.90
CA TYR A 155 12.92 14.03 17.50
C TYR A 155 14.16 14.93 17.42
N LEU A 156 14.94 14.72 16.36
CA LEU A 156 16.08 15.54 15.97
C LEU A 156 15.60 16.59 14.96
N SER A 157 16.29 17.73 14.90
CA SER A 157 16.17 18.62 13.74
C SER A 157 16.53 17.86 12.46
N ILE A 158 16.01 18.30 11.32
CA ILE A 158 16.36 17.69 10.03
C ILE A 158 17.87 17.78 9.75
N GLU A 159 18.53 18.85 10.18
CA GLU A 159 19.98 19.02 10.07
C GLU A 159 20.76 18.00 10.92
N ASP A 160 20.36 17.81 12.18
CA ASP A 160 20.97 16.81 13.07
C ASP A 160 20.74 15.38 12.55
N ALA A 161 19.55 15.11 12.00
CA ALA A 161 19.25 13.82 11.38
C ALA A 161 20.13 13.57 10.14
N ARG A 162 20.37 14.58 9.30
CA ARG A 162 21.27 14.52 8.14
C ARG A 162 22.75 14.36 8.53
N ALA A 163 23.14 14.93 9.68
CA ALA A 163 24.47 14.73 10.25
C ALA A 163 24.67 13.29 10.75
N ASN A 164 23.60 12.63 11.21
CA ASN A 164 23.60 11.21 11.60
C ASN A 164 23.13 10.26 10.48
N ARG A 165 23.31 10.63 9.20
CA ARG A 165 22.91 9.79 8.06
C ARG A 165 23.67 8.47 7.99
N PHE A 166 23.16 7.52 7.21
CA PHE A 166 23.97 6.35 6.86
C PHE A 166 25.15 6.78 6.00
N THR A 167 26.33 6.21 6.29
CA THR A 167 27.57 6.45 5.54
C THR A 167 28.31 5.14 5.37
N CYS A 168 28.96 4.95 4.22
CA CYS A 168 29.83 3.82 3.93
C CYS A 168 31.10 4.30 3.22
N ASP A 169 32.08 3.40 3.08
CA ASP A 169 33.26 3.63 2.25
C ASP A 169 32.89 3.45 0.77
N TRP A 170 32.38 4.51 0.14
CA TRP A 170 31.86 4.47 -1.24
C TRP A 170 32.82 3.86 -2.26
N PRO A 171 34.13 4.18 -2.28
CA PRO A 171 35.10 3.51 -3.14
C PRO A 171 35.16 1.97 -3.01
N ALA A 172 34.79 1.41 -1.84
CA ALA A 172 34.76 -0.02 -1.60
C ALA A 172 33.41 -0.69 -1.94
N VAL A 173 32.38 0.10 -2.27
CA VAL A 173 31.05 -0.43 -2.64
C VAL A 173 31.12 -1.04 -4.04
N PRO A 174 30.67 -2.29 -4.24
CA PRO A 174 30.69 -2.95 -5.55
C PRO A 174 29.54 -2.45 -6.44
N ILE A 175 29.67 -1.26 -7.00
CA ILE A 175 28.69 -0.66 -7.92
C ILE A 175 28.85 -1.27 -9.31
N THR A 176 27.75 -1.76 -9.87
CA THR A 176 27.71 -2.39 -11.19
C THR A 176 26.88 -1.53 -12.13
N PRO A 177 27.45 -1.06 -13.27
CA PRO A 177 26.68 -0.44 -14.33
C PRO A 177 25.62 -1.39 -14.89
N PRO A 178 24.39 -0.93 -15.16
CA PRO A 178 23.37 -1.74 -15.78
C PRO A 178 23.81 -2.31 -17.15
N ASN A 179 23.62 -3.61 -17.36
CA ASN A 179 23.81 -4.23 -18.67
C ASN A 179 22.87 -3.66 -19.75
N LYS A 180 21.67 -3.24 -19.35
CA LYS A 180 20.65 -2.64 -20.21
C LYS A 180 20.09 -1.36 -19.58
N PRO A 181 20.78 -0.22 -19.72
CA PRO A 181 20.28 1.06 -19.24
C PRO A 181 19.09 1.55 -20.08
N GLY A 182 18.33 2.49 -19.53
CA GLY A 182 17.14 3.04 -20.15
C GLY A 182 15.90 2.17 -19.96
N LEU A 183 14.87 2.45 -20.76
CA LEU A 183 13.53 1.89 -20.60
C LEU A 183 13.36 0.56 -21.32
N THR A 184 12.69 -0.41 -20.68
CA THR A 184 12.28 -1.68 -21.27
C THR A 184 10.79 -1.93 -20.98
N VAL A 185 10.03 -2.24 -22.03
CA VAL A 185 8.61 -2.61 -21.94
C VAL A 185 8.47 -4.13 -22.06
N LEU A 186 7.62 -4.72 -21.24
CA LEU A 186 7.31 -6.15 -21.17
C LEU A 186 5.80 -6.35 -21.39
N PRO A 187 5.34 -6.39 -22.64
CA PRO A 187 3.92 -6.57 -22.95
C PRO A 187 3.52 -8.04 -22.84
N GLY A 188 2.39 -8.32 -22.19
CA GLY A 188 1.75 -9.65 -22.19
C GLY A 188 2.61 -10.78 -21.64
N VAL A 189 3.28 -10.58 -20.49
CA VAL A 189 4.06 -11.62 -19.82
C VAL A 189 3.16 -12.83 -19.49
N PRO A 190 3.53 -14.07 -19.88
CA PRO A 190 2.68 -15.23 -19.67
C PRO A 190 2.47 -15.55 -18.18
N ILE A 191 1.26 -15.98 -17.82
CA ILE A 191 0.93 -16.42 -16.44
C ILE A 191 1.83 -17.61 -16.04
N GLU A 192 2.19 -18.47 -16.98
CA GLU A 192 3.08 -19.60 -16.79
C GLU A 192 4.49 -19.18 -16.33
N THR A 193 4.94 -18.00 -16.76
CA THR A 193 6.21 -17.41 -16.31
C THR A 193 6.10 -16.90 -14.88
N LEU A 194 4.96 -16.33 -14.51
CA LEU A 194 4.74 -15.70 -13.20
C LEU A 194 4.38 -16.70 -12.10
N ARG A 195 3.61 -17.76 -12.44
CA ARG A 195 3.09 -18.74 -11.50
C ARG A 195 4.13 -19.33 -10.53
N PRO A 196 5.38 -19.64 -10.94
CA PRO A 196 6.42 -20.13 -10.01
C PRO A 196 6.84 -19.14 -8.93
N TYR A 197 6.61 -17.84 -9.12
CA TYR A 197 6.99 -16.76 -8.20
C TYR A 197 5.85 -16.38 -7.25
N ILE A 198 4.70 -17.07 -7.30
CA ILE A 198 3.58 -16.77 -6.40
C ILE A 198 3.96 -17.13 -4.96
N ASP A 199 3.88 -16.14 -4.07
CA ASP A 199 3.70 -16.37 -2.64
C ASP A 199 2.23 -16.64 -2.34
N TRP A 200 1.92 -17.91 -2.06
CA TRP A 200 0.58 -18.38 -1.73
C TRP A 200 0.16 -18.07 -0.30
N SER A 201 1.08 -17.68 0.60
CA SER A 201 0.72 -17.40 1.99
C SER A 201 -0.31 -16.27 2.12
N PRO A 202 -0.14 -15.10 1.48
CA PRO A 202 -1.16 -14.06 1.56
C PRO A 202 -2.44 -14.39 0.79
N PHE A 203 -2.40 -15.32 -0.18
CA PHE A 203 -3.63 -15.86 -0.79
C PHE A 203 -4.48 -16.57 0.25
N PHE A 204 -3.92 -17.48 1.05
CA PHE A 204 -4.68 -18.15 2.10
C PHE A 204 -5.15 -17.18 3.20
N ILE A 205 -4.33 -16.20 3.56
CA ILE A 205 -4.72 -15.15 4.51
C ILE A 205 -5.94 -14.37 4.01
N ALA A 206 -5.98 -14.02 2.72
CA ALA A 206 -7.14 -13.34 2.12
C ALA A 206 -8.43 -14.17 2.21
N TRP A 207 -8.32 -15.50 2.28
CA TRP A 207 -9.44 -16.43 2.47
C TRP A 207 -9.68 -16.83 3.93
N GLU A 208 -9.12 -16.08 4.89
CA GLU A 208 -9.19 -16.35 6.34
C GLU A 208 -8.65 -17.75 6.76
N LEU A 209 -7.80 -18.36 5.92
CA LEU A 209 -7.14 -19.63 6.22
C LEU A 209 -5.75 -19.36 6.81
N SER A 210 -5.66 -19.47 8.14
CA SER A 210 -4.42 -19.22 8.87
C SER A 210 -3.41 -20.36 8.69
N GLY A 211 -2.25 -20.07 8.12
CA GLY A 211 -1.15 -21.02 7.99
C GLY A 211 -0.11 -20.57 6.97
N LYS A 212 1.12 -21.10 7.07
CA LYS A 212 2.18 -20.84 6.08
C LYS A 212 2.12 -21.87 4.96
N PHE A 213 2.10 -21.45 3.70
CA PHE A 213 2.27 -22.38 2.58
C PHE A 213 3.70 -22.96 2.54
N PRO A 214 3.90 -24.25 2.16
CA PRO A 214 2.88 -25.28 1.90
C PRO A 214 2.38 -26.00 3.16
N ARG A 215 2.96 -25.73 4.34
CA ARG A 215 2.64 -26.39 5.62
C ARG A 215 1.16 -26.30 6.04
N ILE A 216 0.43 -25.29 5.57
CA ILE A 216 -1.02 -25.13 5.79
C ILE A 216 -1.80 -26.38 5.36
N PHE A 217 -1.30 -27.13 4.38
CA PHE A 217 -1.95 -28.34 3.89
C PHE A 217 -1.92 -29.53 4.84
N ASP A 218 -1.06 -29.48 5.85
CA ASP A 218 -0.93 -30.51 6.89
C ASP A 218 -1.69 -30.12 8.17
N ASP A 219 -2.34 -28.95 8.18
CA ASP A 219 -3.16 -28.52 9.31
C ASP A 219 -4.40 -29.43 9.45
N PRO A 220 -4.67 -29.98 10.66
CA PRO A 220 -5.75 -30.94 10.86
C PRO A 220 -7.15 -30.32 10.76
N THR A 221 -7.28 -29.00 10.84
CA THR A 221 -8.56 -28.27 10.82
C THR A 221 -8.81 -27.65 9.46
N VAL A 222 -7.82 -26.95 8.88
CA VAL A 222 -8.00 -26.19 7.63
C VAL A 222 -7.32 -26.81 6.41
N GLY A 223 -6.46 -27.83 6.58
CA GLY A 223 -5.61 -28.33 5.50
C GLY A 223 -6.36 -28.92 4.31
N ALA A 224 -7.50 -29.57 4.54
CA ALA A 224 -8.34 -30.11 3.47
C ALA A 224 -8.95 -29.01 2.60
N GLU A 225 -9.53 -27.97 3.22
CA GLU A 225 -10.09 -26.82 2.48
C GLU A 225 -8.99 -25.97 1.83
N ALA A 226 -7.82 -25.83 2.46
CA ALA A 226 -6.67 -25.16 1.86
C ALA A 226 -6.21 -25.87 0.58
N ARG A 227 -6.17 -27.21 0.55
CA ARG A 227 -5.85 -27.97 -0.68
C ARG A 227 -6.92 -27.76 -1.75
N ARG A 228 -8.20 -27.84 -1.38
CA ARG A 228 -9.31 -27.64 -2.33
C ARG A 228 -9.27 -26.25 -2.97
N LEU A 229 -9.10 -25.20 -2.16
CA LEU A 229 -8.98 -23.82 -2.61
C LEU A 229 -7.75 -23.63 -3.52
N TYR A 230 -6.61 -24.22 -3.15
CA TYR A 230 -5.42 -24.22 -3.98
C TYR A 230 -5.66 -24.89 -5.34
N ASP A 231 -6.33 -26.03 -5.36
CA ASP A 231 -6.64 -26.75 -6.60
C ASP A 231 -7.62 -25.97 -7.50
N ASP A 232 -8.64 -25.31 -6.91
CA ASP A 232 -9.53 -24.40 -7.62
C ASP A 232 -8.76 -23.21 -8.22
N ALA A 233 -7.87 -22.59 -7.43
CA ALA A 233 -7.04 -21.47 -7.85
C ALA A 233 -6.14 -21.85 -9.02
N ASN A 234 -5.48 -23.01 -8.94
CA ASN A 234 -4.60 -23.50 -10.01
C ASN A 234 -5.39 -23.86 -11.29
N ARG A 235 -6.58 -24.46 -11.17
CA ARG A 235 -7.46 -24.69 -12.33
C ARG A 235 -7.91 -23.39 -12.98
N LEU A 236 -8.18 -22.35 -12.21
CA LEU A 236 -8.51 -21.03 -12.76
C LEU A 236 -7.28 -20.39 -13.43
N LEU A 237 -6.09 -20.47 -12.83
CA LEU A 237 -4.85 -20.03 -13.48
C LEU A 237 -4.62 -20.73 -14.83
N ASP A 238 -4.84 -22.04 -14.92
CA ASP A 238 -4.72 -22.79 -16.18
C ASP A 238 -5.70 -22.25 -17.24
N ARG A 239 -6.96 -21.97 -16.85
CA ARG A 239 -7.94 -21.38 -17.77
C ARG A 239 -7.53 -19.97 -18.21
N LEU A 240 -7.06 -19.13 -17.29
CA LEU A 240 -6.65 -17.76 -17.57
C LEU A 240 -5.44 -17.72 -18.51
N ALA A 241 -4.47 -18.62 -18.32
CA ALA A 241 -3.29 -18.76 -19.17
C ALA A 241 -3.66 -19.10 -20.62
N VAL A 242 -4.61 -20.02 -20.82
CA VAL A 242 -5.06 -20.44 -22.16
C VAL A 242 -5.91 -19.36 -22.83
N ARG A 243 -6.90 -18.80 -22.11
CA ARG A 243 -7.86 -17.85 -22.68
C ARG A 243 -7.30 -16.45 -22.85
N ARG A 244 -6.27 -16.11 -22.06
CA ARG A 244 -5.67 -14.77 -21.97
C ARG A 244 -6.69 -13.69 -21.61
N ASP A 245 -7.66 -14.06 -20.76
CA ASP A 245 -8.67 -13.13 -20.24
C ASP A 245 -8.05 -12.10 -19.29
N LEU A 246 -6.84 -12.37 -18.73
CA LEU A 246 -6.02 -11.41 -18.00
C LEU A 246 -4.72 -11.13 -18.75
N THR A 247 -4.38 -9.85 -18.89
CA THR A 247 -3.12 -9.42 -19.50
C THR A 247 -2.15 -8.90 -18.44
N CYS A 248 -0.93 -9.45 -18.43
CA CYS A 248 0.15 -8.99 -17.55
C CYS A 248 1.11 -8.07 -18.31
N ASN A 249 1.15 -6.78 -17.97
CA ASN A 249 2.02 -5.80 -18.62
C ASN A 249 3.00 -5.21 -17.61
N GLY A 250 4.24 -4.97 -18.04
CA GLY A 250 5.26 -4.33 -17.21
C GLY A 250 6.09 -3.32 -17.97
N VAL A 251 6.63 -2.35 -17.26
CA VAL A 251 7.67 -1.44 -17.73
C VAL A 251 8.67 -1.22 -16.60
N PHE A 252 9.95 -1.17 -16.94
CA PHE A 252 10.99 -0.74 -16.02
C PHE A 252 12.03 0.11 -16.73
N GLY A 253 12.84 0.82 -15.96
CA GLY A 253 14.01 1.52 -16.45
C GLY A 253 15.14 1.54 -15.44
N LEU A 254 16.37 1.59 -15.95
CA LEU A 254 17.60 1.70 -15.16
C LEU A 254 18.36 2.94 -15.62
N PHE A 255 18.69 3.83 -14.68
CA PHE A 255 19.16 5.17 -15.01
C PHE A 255 20.42 5.53 -14.21
N PRO A 256 21.37 6.27 -14.81
CA PRO A 256 22.45 6.92 -14.07
C PRO A 256 21.85 7.85 -13.02
N ALA A 257 22.29 7.70 -11.77
CA ALA A 257 21.79 8.50 -10.66
C ALA A 257 22.84 8.76 -9.58
N ASN A 258 22.66 9.84 -8.82
CA ASN A 258 23.45 10.14 -7.63
C ASN A 258 22.58 10.79 -6.57
N SER A 259 22.92 10.60 -5.30
CA SER A 259 22.21 11.30 -4.22
C SER A 259 22.72 12.74 -4.05
N VAL A 260 21.79 13.63 -3.72
CA VAL A 260 22.06 15.03 -3.35
C VAL A 260 21.18 15.37 -2.14
N GLY A 261 21.82 15.48 -0.97
CA GLY A 261 21.10 15.63 0.28
C GLY A 261 20.27 14.39 0.61
N ASP A 262 18.95 14.55 0.67
CA ASP A 262 17.99 13.45 0.90
C ASP A 262 17.29 12.99 -0.39
N ASP A 263 17.69 13.51 -1.54
CA ASP A 263 17.07 13.23 -2.84
C ASP A 263 18.02 12.46 -3.76
N ILE A 264 17.48 11.97 -4.88
CA ILE A 264 18.21 11.21 -5.89
C ILE A 264 18.01 11.90 -7.23
N GLU A 265 19.09 12.49 -7.77
CA GLU A 265 19.13 13.03 -9.13
C GLU A 265 19.22 11.86 -10.13
N ILE A 266 18.34 11.85 -11.13
CA ILE A 266 18.39 10.96 -12.28
C ILE A 266 18.88 11.77 -13.48
N TYR A 267 19.91 11.28 -14.16
CA TYR A 267 20.51 11.96 -15.31
C TYR A 267 19.97 11.45 -16.65
N THR A 268 20.09 12.29 -17.68
CA THR A 268 19.68 11.94 -19.05
C THR A 268 20.55 10.85 -19.67
N ASP A 269 21.83 10.81 -19.32
CA ASP A 269 22.81 9.83 -19.77
C ASP A 269 24.00 9.68 -18.80
N GLU A 270 24.98 8.86 -19.16
CA GLU A 270 26.17 8.55 -18.34
C GLU A 270 27.14 9.73 -18.15
N ARG A 271 26.99 10.83 -18.91
CA ARG A 271 27.81 12.04 -18.72
C ARG A 271 27.42 12.80 -17.47
N ARG A 272 26.17 12.64 -17.00
CA ARG A 272 25.65 13.25 -15.77
C ARG A 272 25.73 14.78 -15.75
N GLU A 273 25.59 15.39 -16.93
CA GLU A 273 25.61 16.85 -17.11
C GLU A 273 24.22 17.48 -16.97
N GLU A 274 23.16 16.75 -17.32
CA GLU A 274 21.77 17.21 -17.28
C GLU A 274 20.94 16.31 -16.35
N VAL A 275 20.32 16.92 -15.34
CA VAL A 275 19.36 16.26 -14.46
C VAL A 275 18.03 16.16 -15.20
N ARG A 276 17.58 14.92 -15.43
CA ARG A 276 16.29 14.62 -16.04
C ARG A 276 15.14 14.75 -15.04
N MET A 277 15.35 14.28 -13.81
CA MET A 277 14.33 14.18 -12.78
C MET A 277 14.99 14.08 -11.41
N VAL A 278 14.29 14.48 -10.36
CA VAL A 278 14.73 14.30 -8.97
C VAL A 278 13.67 13.48 -8.26
N LEU A 279 14.07 12.33 -7.70
CA LEU A 279 13.23 11.55 -6.79
C LEU A 279 13.44 12.04 -5.36
N HIS A 280 12.36 12.26 -4.63
CA HIS A 280 12.43 12.87 -3.31
C HIS A 280 12.23 11.84 -2.20
N THR A 281 13.18 11.77 -1.26
CA THR A 281 13.07 10.85 -0.13
C THR A 281 12.93 11.59 1.20
N LEU A 282 12.44 10.86 2.20
CA LEU A 282 12.28 11.33 3.57
C LEU A 282 13.31 10.65 4.48
N ARG A 283 13.71 11.36 5.53
CA ARG A 283 14.68 10.93 6.53
C ARG A 283 14.00 10.66 7.86
N GLN A 284 14.42 9.59 8.53
CA GLN A 284 14.03 9.34 9.92
C GLN A 284 14.43 10.51 10.82
N GLN A 285 13.52 11.10 11.60
CA GLN A 285 13.84 12.16 12.56
C GLN A 285 13.86 11.73 14.03
N ALA A 286 13.29 10.57 14.38
CA ALA A 286 13.38 10.07 15.75
C ALA A 286 14.85 9.85 16.15
N ARG A 287 15.24 10.34 17.33
CA ARG A 287 16.58 10.16 17.88
C ARG A 287 16.91 8.68 17.98
N LYS A 288 18.03 8.28 17.38
CA LYS A 288 18.49 6.88 17.37
C LYS A 288 19.38 6.59 18.57
N THR A 289 19.49 5.31 18.91
CA THR A 289 20.52 4.86 19.85
C THR A 289 21.91 5.10 19.25
N PRO A 290 22.96 5.37 20.06
CA PRO A 290 24.30 5.61 19.56
C PRO A 290 24.77 4.53 18.57
N GLY A 291 25.36 4.95 17.45
CA GLY A 291 25.83 4.06 16.38
C GLY A 291 24.75 3.58 15.40
N ARG A 292 23.49 4.00 15.55
CA ARG A 292 22.44 3.75 14.55
C ARG A 292 22.15 5.04 13.75
N PRO A 293 22.14 4.96 12.40
CA PRO A 293 21.90 6.13 11.57
C PRO A 293 20.42 6.50 11.49
N ASN A 294 20.17 7.78 11.22
CA ASN A 294 18.89 8.31 10.77
C ASN A 294 18.83 8.16 9.25
N ARG A 295 18.20 7.08 8.77
CA ARG A 295 18.25 6.69 7.35
C ARG A 295 17.31 7.51 6.48
N ALA A 296 17.74 7.77 5.25
CA ALA A 296 16.92 8.11 4.10
C ALA A 296 17.23 7.11 2.96
N LEU A 297 16.30 6.88 2.02
CA LEU A 297 16.56 5.95 0.91
C LEU A 297 17.68 6.45 -0.01
N ALA A 298 17.83 7.78 -0.13
CA ALA A 298 18.92 8.40 -0.87
C ALA A 298 20.32 8.04 -0.33
N ASP A 299 20.44 7.63 0.93
CA ASP A 299 21.72 7.22 1.53
C ASP A 299 22.31 5.96 0.86
N PHE A 300 21.50 5.22 0.09
CA PHE A 300 21.90 3.99 -0.61
C PHE A 300 22.26 4.22 -2.09
N VAL A 301 22.44 5.47 -2.51
CA VAL A 301 22.95 5.85 -3.83
C VAL A 301 24.16 6.76 -3.64
N ALA A 302 25.23 6.54 -4.40
CA ALA A 302 26.47 7.29 -4.23
C ALA A 302 26.24 8.81 -4.31
N PRO A 303 26.68 9.59 -3.30
CA PRO A 303 26.55 11.03 -3.32
C PRO A 303 27.31 11.65 -4.48
N ARG A 304 26.72 12.67 -5.10
CA ARG A 304 27.30 13.34 -6.28
C ARG A 304 28.72 13.86 -6.04
N ASP A 305 29.00 14.35 -4.83
CA ASP A 305 30.30 14.90 -4.44
C ASP A 305 31.42 13.85 -4.35
N THR A 306 31.08 12.55 -4.27
CA THR A 306 32.07 11.46 -4.36
C THR A 306 32.64 11.29 -5.77
N GLY A 307 31.94 11.78 -6.80
CA GLY A 307 32.30 11.54 -8.20
C GLY A 307 32.12 10.09 -8.67
N ILE A 308 31.53 9.22 -7.85
CA ILE A 308 31.30 7.81 -8.18
C ILE A 308 30.00 7.68 -8.97
N ALA A 309 30.06 7.00 -10.12
CA ALA A 309 28.91 6.72 -10.97
C ALA A 309 28.05 5.62 -10.35
N ASP A 310 26.82 5.96 -9.95
CA ASP A 310 25.83 5.01 -9.42
C ASP A 310 24.51 5.07 -10.21
N TYR A 311 23.55 4.23 -9.85
CA TYR A 311 22.36 3.96 -10.64
C TYR A 311 21.14 3.72 -9.76
N ILE A 312 19.97 3.98 -10.34
CA ILE A 312 18.69 3.64 -9.75
C ILE A 312 17.80 3.00 -10.80
N GLY A 313 16.93 2.09 -10.36
CA GLY A 313 15.87 1.55 -11.21
C GLY A 313 14.48 2.00 -10.76
N ALA A 314 13.52 1.87 -11.66
CA ALA A 314 12.10 2.02 -11.36
C ALA A 314 11.27 1.04 -12.20
N PHE A 315 10.12 0.63 -11.69
CA PHE A 315 9.21 -0.28 -12.39
C PHE A 315 7.73 0.00 -12.11
N ALA A 316 6.88 -0.46 -13.02
CA ALA A 316 5.45 -0.63 -12.82
C ALA A 316 4.97 -1.88 -13.57
N VAL A 317 4.21 -2.73 -12.89
CA VAL A 317 3.65 -3.98 -13.42
C VAL A 317 2.18 -4.10 -13.05
N THR A 318 1.41 -4.78 -13.89
CA THR A 318 0.01 -5.15 -13.63
C THR A 318 -0.28 -6.55 -14.11
N ALA A 319 -1.20 -7.23 -13.41
CA ALA A 319 -1.83 -8.47 -13.84
C ALA A 319 -3.37 -8.34 -13.88
N GLY A 320 -3.89 -7.10 -13.83
CA GLY A 320 -5.32 -6.83 -13.64
C GLY A 320 -6.06 -6.35 -14.89
N LEU A 321 -5.43 -6.25 -16.06
CA LEU A 321 -6.13 -5.84 -17.28
C LEU A 321 -7.09 -6.95 -17.73
N GLY A 322 -8.39 -6.63 -17.81
CA GLY A 322 -9.48 -7.58 -18.05
C GLY A 322 -10.13 -8.15 -16.77
N LEU A 323 -9.61 -7.80 -15.59
CA LEU A 323 -10.11 -8.32 -14.31
C LEU A 323 -11.56 -7.89 -14.04
N ASP A 324 -11.89 -6.62 -14.27
CA ASP A 324 -13.22 -6.10 -13.97
C ASP A 324 -14.30 -6.82 -14.78
N ASP A 325 -14.06 -7.06 -16.08
CA ASP A 325 -14.99 -7.79 -16.94
C ASP A 325 -15.21 -9.23 -16.44
N LEU A 326 -14.13 -9.89 -15.98
CA LEU A 326 -14.21 -11.24 -15.40
C LEU A 326 -15.01 -11.25 -14.10
N VAL A 327 -14.75 -10.31 -13.20
CA VAL A 327 -15.45 -10.19 -11.91
C VAL A 327 -16.94 -9.92 -12.13
N GLN A 328 -17.27 -8.99 -13.02
CA GLN A 328 -18.67 -8.67 -13.32
C GLN A 328 -19.39 -9.85 -13.97
N ARG A 329 -18.72 -10.61 -14.84
CA ARG A 329 -19.28 -11.85 -15.41
C ARG A 329 -19.62 -12.87 -14.33
N PHE A 330 -18.69 -13.17 -13.43
CA PHE A 330 -18.94 -14.13 -12.33
C PHE A 330 -20.06 -13.66 -11.39
N ARG A 331 -20.10 -12.37 -11.04
CA ARG A 331 -21.18 -11.80 -10.22
C ARG A 331 -22.55 -11.88 -10.92
N ALA A 332 -22.61 -11.60 -12.22
CA ALA A 332 -23.84 -11.72 -13.00
C ALA A 332 -24.36 -13.18 -13.09
N GLU A 333 -23.45 -14.15 -12.96
CA GLU A 333 -23.76 -15.59 -12.87
C GLU A 333 -24.11 -16.04 -11.45
N GLY A 334 -24.03 -15.15 -10.44
CA GLY A 334 -24.25 -15.47 -9.03
C GLY A 334 -23.11 -16.24 -8.37
N ASP A 335 -21.89 -16.17 -8.95
CA ASP A 335 -20.70 -16.89 -8.49
C ASP A 335 -19.70 -15.95 -7.80
N ASP A 336 -20.06 -15.51 -6.59
CA ASP A 336 -19.19 -14.65 -5.77
C ASP A 336 -17.86 -15.34 -5.42
N TYR A 337 -17.84 -16.67 -5.35
CA TYR A 337 -16.62 -17.44 -5.10
C TYR A 337 -15.61 -17.26 -6.24
N GLN A 338 -16.01 -17.47 -7.50
CA GLN A 338 -15.13 -17.26 -8.64
C GLN A 338 -14.74 -15.78 -8.81
N ALA A 339 -15.64 -14.84 -8.48
CA ALA A 339 -15.35 -13.41 -8.50
C ALA A 339 -14.23 -13.05 -7.50
N ILE A 340 -14.32 -13.51 -6.25
CA ILE A 340 -13.27 -13.28 -5.24
C ILE A 340 -11.99 -14.05 -5.61
N LEU A 341 -12.10 -15.27 -6.13
CA LEU A 341 -10.96 -16.10 -6.51
C LEU A 341 -10.13 -15.45 -7.62
N VAL A 342 -10.77 -14.90 -8.66
CA VAL A 342 -10.05 -14.23 -9.76
C VAL A 342 -9.38 -12.93 -9.29
N GLN A 343 -10.03 -12.17 -8.39
CA GLN A 343 -9.41 -10.97 -7.79
C GLN A 343 -8.17 -11.34 -6.96
N ALA A 344 -8.30 -12.33 -6.07
CA ALA A 344 -7.19 -12.80 -5.24
C ALA A 344 -6.03 -13.36 -6.09
N LEU A 345 -6.33 -14.06 -7.18
CA LEU A 345 -5.32 -14.55 -8.11
C LEU A 345 -4.63 -13.43 -8.88
N ALA A 346 -5.36 -12.41 -9.34
CA ALA A 346 -4.75 -11.26 -10.02
C ALA A 346 -3.77 -10.52 -9.09
N ASP A 347 -4.12 -10.37 -7.82
CA ASP A 347 -3.23 -9.82 -6.77
C ASP A 347 -1.98 -10.69 -6.57
N ARG A 348 -2.13 -12.02 -6.52
CA ARG A 348 -0.98 -12.94 -6.47
C ARG A 348 -0.10 -12.86 -7.72
N LEU A 349 -0.68 -12.72 -8.91
CA LEU A 349 0.05 -12.64 -10.16
C LEU A 349 0.86 -11.35 -10.28
N VAL A 350 0.33 -10.22 -9.81
CA VAL A 350 1.08 -8.96 -9.89
C VAL A 350 2.26 -8.93 -8.91
N GLU A 351 2.10 -9.50 -7.71
CA GLU A 351 3.21 -9.64 -6.76
C GLU A 351 4.29 -10.61 -7.29
N ALA A 352 3.85 -11.72 -7.90
CA ALA A 352 4.74 -12.63 -8.60
C ALA A 352 5.49 -11.96 -9.77
N PHE A 353 4.83 -11.03 -10.49
CA PHE A 353 5.47 -10.23 -11.53
C PHE A 353 6.50 -9.26 -10.97
N ALA A 354 6.20 -8.58 -9.86
CA ALA A 354 7.17 -7.73 -9.19
C ALA A 354 8.42 -8.51 -8.75
N GLU A 355 8.25 -9.72 -8.21
CA GLU A 355 9.37 -10.59 -7.81
C GLU A 355 10.17 -11.11 -9.01
N TYR A 356 9.49 -11.65 -10.03
CA TYR A 356 10.11 -12.11 -11.28
C TYR A 356 10.92 -10.99 -11.93
N LEU A 357 10.31 -9.81 -12.11
CA LEU A 357 10.97 -8.68 -12.73
C LEU A 357 12.18 -8.21 -11.92
N HIS A 358 12.06 -8.17 -10.59
CA HIS A 358 13.18 -7.82 -9.75
C HIS A 358 14.34 -8.82 -9.91
N GLU A 359 14.07 -10.13 -9.90
CA GLU A 359 15.10 -11.14 -10.18
C GLU A 359 15.76 -10.94 -11.55
N GLN A 360 14.98 -10.70 -12.61
CA GLN A 360 15.53 -10.42 -13.94
C GLN A 360 16.39 -9.14 -13.97
N VAL A 361 16.01 -8.12 -13.19
CA VAL A 361 16.82 -6.91 -13.01
C VAL A 361 18.14 -7.24 -12.32
N ARG A 362 18.13 -7.98 -11.20
CA ARG A 362 19.35 -8.33 -10.47
C ARG A 362 20.32 -9.18 -11.30
N THR A 363 19.79 -10.18 -12.01
CA THR A 363 20.58 -11.21 -12.69
C THR A 363 20.98 -10.84 -14.11
N THR A 364 20.14 -10.07 -14.82
CA THR A 364 20.29 -9.87 -16.26
C THR A 364 20.36 -8.40 -16.66
N TYR A 365 19.33 -7.59 -16.34
CA TYR A 365 19.23 -6.22 -16.88
C TYR A 365 20.14 -5.22 -16.17
N TRP A 366 20.17 -5.24 -14.85
CA TRP A 366 21.19 -4.54 -14.06
C TRP A 366 22.44 -5.42 -13.94
N GLY A 367 22.25 -6.69 -13.58
CA GLY A 367 23.28 -7.71 -13.70
C GLY A 367 24.36 -7.67 -12.61
N TYR A 368 24.06 -7.11 -11.44
CA TYR A 368 24.99 -7.13 -10.29
C TYR A 368 25.03 -8.47 -9.55
N ALA A 369 24.15 -9.42 -9.89
CA ALA A 369 24.09 -10.77 -9.31
C ALA A 369 23.81 -11.85 -10.37
N PRO A 370 24.67 -12.01 -11.41
CA PRO A 370 24.39 -12.92 -12.53
C PRO A 370 24.38 -14.42 -12.15
N ASP A 371 25.09 -14.76 -11.07
CA ASP A 371 25.21 -16.14 -10.56
C ASP A 371 24.17 -16.46 -9.48
N GLU A 372 23.21 -15.56 -9.21
CA GLU A 372 22.13 -15.80 -8.24
C GLU A 372 21.26 -16.99 -8.68
N ARG A 373 21.02 -17.93 -7.74
CA ARG A 373 20.18 -19.12 -7.94
C ARG A 373 19.33 -19.35 -6.69
N LEU A 374 18.31 -18.52 -6.50
CA LEU A 374 17.45 -18.54 -5.32
C LEU A 374 16.21 -19.40 -5.56
N THR A 375 15.74 -20.07 -4.51
CA THR A 375 14.41 -20.70 -4.52
C THR A 375 13.33 -19.64 -4.29
N ASN A 376 12.07 -19.95 -4.59
CA ASN A 376 10.96 -19.02 -4.29
C ASN A 376 10.86 -18.71 -2.78
N GLU A 377 11.19 -19.67 -1.90
CA GLU A 377 11.26 -19.41 -0.46
C GLU A 377 12.37 -18.44 -0.07
N ASP A 378 13.52 -18.49 -0.76
CA ASP A 378 14.61 -17.54 -0.56
C ASP A 378 14.26 -16.15 -1.10
N LEU A 379 13.51 -16.06 -2.21
CA LEU A 379 12.98 -14.82 -2.76
C LEU A 379 12.00 -14.15 -1.78
N ILE A 380 11.04 -14.90 -1.25
CA ILE A 380 10.09 -14.43 -0.23
C ILE A 380 10.82 -13.97 1.05
N ALA A 381 11.89 -14.66 1.42
CA ALA A 381 12.74 -14.29 2.56
C ALA A 381 13.75 -13.17 2.24
N GLU A 382 13.66 -12.57 1.04
CA GLU A 382 14.51 -11.47 0.58
C GLU A 382 16.02 -11.76 0.66
N LYS A 383 16.44 -13.01 0.41
CA LYS A 383 17.87 -13.43 0.49
C LYS A 383 18.70 -13.03 -0.74
N TYR A 384 18.40 -11.87 -1.33
CA TYR A 384 19.14 -11.29 -2.43
C TYR A 384 19.73 -9.94 -2.03
N ARG A 385 20.69 -9.46 -2.83
CA ARG A 385 21.23 -8.12 -2.71
C ARG A 385 20.27 -7.10 -3.32
N GLY A 386 20.07 -5.97 -2.62
CA GLY A 386 19.25 -4.86 -3.08
C GLY A 386 17.79 -4.92 -2.62
N ILE A 387 17.06 -3.84 -2.84
CA ILE A 387 15.66 -3.68 -2.41
C ILE A 387 14.81 -3.04 -3.51
N ARG A 388 13.49 -3.18 -3.39
CA ARG A 388 12.51 -2.63 -4.34
C ARG A 388 11.40 -1.78 -3.69
N PRO A 389 11.74 -0.68 -2.99
CA PRO A 389 10.78 0.09 -2.21
C PRO A 389 9.70 0.72 -3.10
N ALA A 390 8.45 0.63 -2.64
CA ALA A 390 7.26 1.09 -3.35
C ALA A 390 6.63 2.31 -2.64
N PRO A 391 6.35 3.42 -3.35
CA PRO A 391 5.69 4.58 -2.76
C PRO A 391 4.38 4.24 -2.03
N GLY A 392 4.28 4.68 -0.78
CA GLY A 392 3.21 4.36 0.17
C GLY A 392 3.63 3.39 1.29
N TYR A 393 4.71 2.62 1.07
CA TYR A 393 5.27 1.77 2.12
C TYR A 393 6.01 2.61 3.17
N PRO A 394 6.24 2.07 4.40
CA PRO A 394 6.90 2.82 5.48
C PRO A 394 8.28 3.41 5.16
N ALA A 395 9.00 2.87 4.18
CA ALA A 395 10.32 3.36 3.75
C ALA A 395 10.25 4.58 2.80
N CYS A 396 9.14 4.74 2.08
CA CYS A 396 8.86 5.85 1.17
C CYS A 396 7.35 6.16 1.23
N PRO A 397 6.86 6.74 2.35
CA PRO A 397 5.43 6.84 2.61
C PRO A 397 4.69 7.84 1.72
N ASP A 398 5.40 8.73 1.01
CA ASP A 398 4.77 9.69 0.11
C ASP A 398 4.27 9.01 -1.18
N HIS A 399 2.94 8.98 -1.34
CA HIS A 399 2.31 8.44 -2.53
C HIS A 399 2.55 9.29 -3.79
N THR A 400 2.85 10.59 -3.65
CA THR A 400 2.98 11.52 -4.78
C THR A 400 4.24 11.29 -5.62
N GLU A 401 5.23 10.55 -5.10
CA GLU A 401 6.37 10.07 -5.90
C GLU A 401 5.93 9.19 -7.09
N LYS A 402 4.72 8.61 -7.05
CA LYS A 402 4.19 7.87 -8.20
C LYS A 402 4.00 8.76 -9.44
N TRP A 403 3.74 10.06 -9.30
CA TRP A 403 3.67 10.97 -10.45
C TRP A 403 4.98 10.97 -11.24
N LEU A 404 6.10 11.06 -10.52
CA LEU A 404 7.44 11.01 -11.09
C LEU A 404 7.71 9.66 -11.75
N LEU A 405 7.32 8.54 -11.11
CA LEU A 405 7.46 7.22 -11.75
C LEU A 405 6.62 7.09 -13.03
N TRP A 406 5.40 7.65 -13.03
CA TRP A 406 4.51 7.65 -14.19
C TRP A 406 5.11 8.40 -15.37
N GLU A 407 5.70 9.56 -15.11
CA GLU A 407 6.41 10.36 -16.12
C GLU A 407 7.69 9.67 -16.58
N LEU A 408 8.54 9.23 -15.65
CA LEU A 408 9.84 8.62 -15.93
C LEU A 408 9.73 7.39 -16.84
N LEU A 409 8.75 6.53 -16.56
CA LEU A 409 8.55 5.27 -17.26
C LEU A 409 7.46 5.33 -18.34
N GLY A 410 6.72 6.43 -18.46
CA GLY A 410 5.53 6.50 -19.31
C GLY A 410 4.54 5.36 -19.00
N VAL A 411 4.23 5.15 -17.71
CA VAL A 411 3.56 3.94 -17.21
C VAL A 411 2.23 3.69 -17.92
N GLU A 412 1.34 4.68 -17.96
CA GLU A 412 0.02 4.53 -18.59
C GLU A 412 0.13 4.13 -20.05
N ARG A 413 1.05 4.76 -20.81
CA ARG A 413 1.27 4.47 -22.22
C ARG A 413 1.72 3.02 -22.47
N HIS A 414 2.62 2.51 -21.63
CA HIS A 414 3.25 1.20 -21.87
C HIS A 414 2.50 0.03 -21.24
N THR A 415 1.73 0.28 -20.18
CA THR A 415 1.11 -0.78 -19.37
C THR A 415 -0.40 -0.67 -19.28
N GLY A 416 -0.98 0.51 -19.51
CA GLY A 416 -2.40 0.78 -19.28
C GLY A 416 -2.75 1.09 -17.82
N ILE A 417 -1.76 1.10 -16.90
CA ILE A 417 -2.01 1.41 -15.48
C ILE A 417 -2.20 2.91 -15.32
N ARG A 418 -3.30 3.29 -14.65
CA ARG A 418 -3.67 4.67 -14.35
C ARG A 418 -3.55 4.95 -12.85
N LEU A 419 -3.39 6.23 -12.51
CA LEU A 419 -3.49 6.70 -11.13
C LEU A 419 -4.86 7.33 -10.89
N THR A 420 -5.47 7.02 -9.74
CA THR A 420 -6.63 7.77 -9.23
C THR A 420 -6.18 9.12 -8.67
N GLU A 421 -7.14 9.98 -8.31
CA GLU A 421 -6.88 11.25 -7.62
C GLU A 421 -6.13 11.07 -6.27
N HIS A 422 -6.25 9.91 -5.63
CA HIS A 422 -5.54 9.54 -4.39
C HIS A 422 -4.33 8.63 -4.65
N LEU A 423 -3.92 8.47 -5.91
CA LEU A 423 -2.73 7.73 -6.31
C LEU A 423 -2.79 6.24 -5.94
N ALA A 424 -4.01 5.71 -5.86
CA ALA A 424 -4.23 4.28 -6.06
C ALA A 424 -3.96 3.95 -7.54
N MET A 425 -3.47 2.75 -7.80
CA MET A 425 -3.22 2.28 -9.16
C MET A 425 -4.43 1.51 -9.66
N TYR A 426 -4.84 1.75 -10.89
CA TYR A 426 -5.89 1.01 -11.57
C TYR A 426 -5.35 0.37 -12.85
N PRO A 427 -5.49 -0.96 -13.07
CA PRO A 427 -6.21 -1.93 -12.23
C PRO A 427 -5.62 -2.10 -10.83
N ALA A 428 -6.44 -2.55 -9.87
CA ALA A 428 -6.03 -2.75 -8.47
C ALA A 428 -4.82 -3.69 -8.34
N ALA A 429 -4.80 -4.77 -9.13
CA ALA A 429 -3.66 -5.68 -9.25
C ALA A 429 -2.51 -5.05 -10.04
N SER A 430 -1.89 -4.02 -9.46
CA SER A 430 -0.76 -3.26 -9.98
C SER A 430 0.27 -2.99 -8.89
N VAL A 431 1.56 -3.07 -9.21
CA VAL A 431 2.68 -2.77 -8.31
C VAL A 431 3.65 -1.84 -9.01
N CYS A 432 4.15 -0.81 -8.31
CA CYS A 432 5.22 0.05 -8.80
C CYS A 432 6.24 0.31 -7.70
N GLY A 433 7.47 0.64 -8.08
CA GLY A 433 8.50 0.97 -7.11
C GLY A 433 9.82 1.35 -7.75
N LEU A 434 10.83 1.46 -6.89
CA LEU A 434 12.22 1.74 -7.25
C LEU A 434 13.05 0.46 -7.13
N TYR A 435 14.28 0.48 -7.63
CA TYR A 435 15.30 -0.55 -7.39
C TYR A 435 16.58 0.09 -6.87
N PHE A 436 17.12 -0.45 -5.78
CA PHE A 436 18.41 -0.07 -5.21
C PHE A 436 19.34 -1.27 -5.18
N ALA A 437 20.54 -1.12 -5.71
CA ALA A 437 21.54 -2.20 -5.78
C ALA A 437 22.56 -2.19 -4.62
N HIS A 438 22.56 -1.17 -3.75
CA HIS A 438 23.54 -1.09 -2.66
C HIS A 438 23.39 -2.31 -1.72
N PRO A 439 24.50 -2.99 -1.34
CA PRO A 439 24.42 -4.23 -0.56
C PRO A 439 23.85 -4.06 0.85
N GLU A 440 23.98 -2.86 1.43
CA GLU A 440 23.38 -2.52 2.73
C GLU A 440 22.02 -1.82 2.63
N ALA A 441 21.45 -1.71 1.42
CA ALA A 441 20.12 -1.16 1.26
C ALA A 441 19.11 -2.05 2.00
N ALA A 442 18.25 -1.44 2.80
CA ALA A 442 17.29 -2.15 3.64
C ALA A 442 15.98 -1.36 3.75
N TYR A 443 14.88 -2.08 3.91
CA TYR A 443 13.63 -1.45 4.31
C TYR A 443 13.72 -0.94 5.75
N PHE A 444 13.26 0.29 5.96
CA PHE A 444 13.13 0.90 7.27
C PHE A 444 11.82 1.69 7.32
N ASN A 445 11.33 1.98 8.51
CA ASN A 445 10.19 2.88 8.67
C ASN A 445 10.73 4.30 8.88
N VAL A 446 10.37 5.24 7.99
CA VAL A 446 10.69 6.68 8.15
C VAL A 446 10.23 7.18 9.51
N GLY A 447 9.08 6.69 10.00
CA GLY A 447 8.50 7.09 11.28
C GLY A 447 7.78 8.43 11.16
N GLN A 448 7.67 9.14 12.28
CA GLN A 448 7.12 10.49 12.30
C GLN A 448 8.21 11.52 11.95
N ILE A 449 7.81 12.60 11.30
CA ILE A 449 8.65 13.72 10.88
C ILE A 449 8.13 15.04 11.47
N GLU A 450 9.06 15.92 11.78
CA GLU A 450 8.83 17.25 12.35
C GLU A 450 8.58 18.29 11.25
N ARG A 451 8.12 19.47 11.68
CA ARG A 451 7.71 20.55 10.77
C ARG A 451 8.85 21.04 9.87
N ASP A 452 10.07 21.08 10.39
CA ASP A 452 11.26 21.52 9.65
C ASP A 452 11.55 20.65 8.40
N GLN A 453 11.39 19.33 8.50
CA GLN A 453 11.50 18.43 7.37
C GLN A 453 10.34 18.58 6.39
N VAL A 454 9.12 18.79 6.89
CA VAL A 454 7.94 19.03 6.05
C VAL A 454 8.11 20.29 5.21
N GLU A 455 8.55 21.39 5.82
CA GLU A 455 8.83 22.65 5.12
C GLU A 455 9.96 22.50 4.09
N ASP A 456 11.00 21.72 4.42
CA ASP A 456 12.07 21.40 3.49
C ASP A 456 11.61 20.54 2.30
N TYR A 457 10.82 19.51 2.57
CA TYR A 457 10.26 18.64 1.55
C TYR A 457 9.28 19.38 0.63
N ALA A 458 8.45 20.27 1.18
CA ALA A 458 7.57 21.15 0.42
C ALA A 458 8.35 22.01 -0.58
N ARG A 459 9.47 22.62 -0.15
CA ARG A 459 10.36 23.37 -1.04
C ARG A 459 10.95 22.48 -2.15
N ARG A 460 11.47 21.30 -1.79
CA ARG A 460 12.06 20.36 -2.76
C ARG A 460 11.07 19.91 -3.84
N LYS A 461 9.81 19.69 -3.46
CA LYS A 461 8.74 19.25 -4.36
C LYS A 461 8.00 20.37 -5.09
N GLY A 462 8.27 21.63 -4.74
CA GLY A 462 7.50 22.77 -5.24
C GLY A 462 6.03 22.73 -4.82
N MET A 463 5.73 22.13 -3.67
CA MET A 463 4.38 22.05 -3.09
C MET A 463 4.23 23.02 -1.92
N SER A 464 3.00 23.37 -1.57
CA SER A 464 2.76 24.06 -0.31
C SER A 464 2.98 23.12 0.88
N VAL A 465 3.30 23.70 2.04
CA VAL A 465 3.41 22.96 3.31
C VAL A 465 2.11 22.20 3.61
N ALA A 466 0.95 22.84 3.39
CA ALA A 466 -0.35 22.24 3.63
C ALA A 466 -0.63 21.01 2.75
N GLU A 467 -0.22 21.04 1.48
CA GLU A 467 -0.34 19.88 0.60
C GLU A 467 0.54 18.72 1.07
N VAL A 468 1.77 19.00 1.50
CA VAL A 468 2.67 17.97 2.06
C VAL A 468 2.12 17.42 3.38
N GLU A 469 1.65 18.29 4.28
CA GLU A 469 0.99 17.88 5.54
C GLU A 469 -0.21 16.98 5.28
N ARG A 470 -0.99 17.23 4.22
CA ARG A 470 -2.10 16.37 3.80
C ARG A 470 -1.60 14.99 3.38
N TRP A 471 -0.67 14.92 2.42
CA TRP A 471 -0.17 13.62 1.92
C TRP A 471 0.61 12.82 2.97
N LEU A 472 1.26 13.50 3.92
CA LEU A 472 2.04 12.89 4.98
C LEU A 472 1.33 12.92 6.34
N ALA A 473 0.02 13.14 6.38
CA ALA A 473 -0.75 13.24 7.63
C ALA A 473 -0.52 12.09 8.63
N PRO A 474 -0.38 10.81 8.20
CA PRO A 474 -0.07 9.70 9.10
C PRO A 474 1.37 9.69 9.64
N ARG A 475 2.24 10.58 9.14
CA ARG A 475 3.67 10.66 9.43
C ARG A 475 4.06 11.95 10.15
N LEU A 476 3.12 12.83 10.51
CA LEU A 476 3.46 14.05 11.24
C LEU A 476 3.69 13.77 12.72
N ALA A 477 4.74 14.36 13.29
CA ALA A 477 5.02 14.38 14.73
C ALA A 477 4.27 15.50 15.48
N TYR A 478 3.48 16.30 14.75
CA TYR A 478 2.76 17.47 15.25
C TYR A 478 1.37 17.53 14.63
N GLU A 479 0.50 18.35 15.21
CA GLU A 479 -0.80 18.67 14.63
C GLU A 479 -0.66 19.90 13.71
N PRO A 480 -1.02 19.79 12.41
CA PRO A 480 -1.09 20.94 11.52
C PRO A 480 -2.02 22.04 12.04
N GLU A 481 -1.70 23.30 11.76
CA GLU A 481 -2.56 24.42 12.16
C GLU A 481 -3.92 24.34 11.43
N ALA A 482 -5.01 24.45 12.19
CA ALA A 482 -6.37 24.38 11.65
C ALA A 482 -6.66 25.59 10.75
N GLY A 483 -6.51 25.42 9.43
CA GLY A 483 -6.84 26.49 8.48
C GLY A 483 -6.47 26.25 7.01
N ALA A 484 -5.64 25.26 6.69
CA ALA A 484 -5.15 25.07 5.31
C ALA A 484 -5.82 23.91 4.53
N VAL A 485 -6.80 23.23 5.12
CA VAL A 485 -7.42 21.99 4.56
C VAL A 485 -8.72 22.27 3.78
N ALA A 486 -8.91 23.48 3.27
CA ALA A 486 -10.08 23.82 2.46
C ALA A 486 -9.67 24.52 1.16
N ALA A 487 -9.23 23.71 0.19
CA ALA A 487 -9.37 23.95 -1.24
C ALA A 487 -9.20 22.63 -2.00
#